data_AF-A0A2V8C7C0-F1
#
_entry.id   AF-A0A2V8C7C0-F1
#
_cell.length_a   1.000
_cell.length_b   1.000
_cell.length_c   1.000
_cell.angle_alpha   90.00
_cell.angle_beta   90.00
_cell.angle_gamma   90.00
#
_symmetry.space_group_name_H-M   'P 1'
#
loop_
_entity.id
_entity.type
_entity.pdbx_description
1 polymer ?
#
loop_
_entity_poly.entity_id
_entity_poly.type
_entity_poly.pdbx_seq_one_letter_code
_entity_poly.pdbx_strand_id
1 'polypeptide(L)' 'IEAAREIVKFIKDKKLKKVQAAIQADQVRVTSPSKDELQEAIGALREHDFGVALQFGNYR' A
#
# COMPACT_ATOMS: atom_id res chain seq x y z
N ILE A 1 8.75 10.69 -5.49
CA ILE A 1 7.27 10.75 -5.62
C ILE A 1 6.73 9.68 -6.57
N GLU A 2 7.48 9.26 -7.59
CA GLU A 2 7.04 8.21 -8.55
C GLU A 2 6.63 6.90 -7.86
N ALA A 3 7.49 6.32 -7.02
CA ALA A 3 7.18 5.07 -6.30
C ALA A 3 5.90 5.16 -5.44
N ALA A 4 5.70 6.28 -4.72
CA ALA A 4 4.49 6.47 -3.90
C ALA A 4 3.21 6.51 -4.73
N ARG A 5 3.25 7.15 -5.91
CA ARG A 5 2.10 7.19 -6.84
C ARG A 5 1.83 5.81 -7.44
N GLU A 6 2.89 5.07 -7.77
CA GLU A 6 2.81 3.73 -8.32
C GLU A 6 2.21 2.74 -7.32
N ILE A 7 2.66 2.77 -6.05
CA ILE A 7 2.09 2.01 -4.94
C ILE A 7 0.58 2.28 -4.79
N VAL A 8 0.18 3.55 -4.79
CA VAL A 8 -1.24 3.92 -4.66
C VAL A 8 -2.05 3.39 -5.85
N LYS A 9 -1.50 3.45 -7.06
CA LYS A 9 -2.15 2.92 -8.26
C LYS A 9 -2.27 1.40 -8.19
N PHE A 10 -1.20 0.70 -7.80
CA PHE A 10 -1.16 -0.74 -7.63
C PHE A 10 -2.20 -1.24 -6.61
N ILE A 11 -2.31 -0.57 -5.45
CA ILE A 11 -3.32 -0.90 -4.43
C ILE A 11 -4.74 -0.74 -4.99
N LYS A 12 -4.98 0.31 -5.79
CA LYS A 12 -6.29 0.53 -6.46
C LYS A 12 -6.56 -0.55 -7.52
N ASP A 13 -5.56 -0.94 -8.29
CA ASP A 13 -5.67 -1.95 -9.35
C ASP A 13 -5.94 -3.35 -8.79
N LYS A 14 -5.45 -3.67 -7.58
CA LYS A 14 -5.78 -4.90 -6.83
C LYS A 14 -7.25 -5.01 -6.42
N LYS A 15 -8.08 -3.98 -6.65
CA LYS A 15 -9.53 -3.95 -6.35
C LYS A 15 -9.86 -4.28 -4.89
N LEU A 16 -8.95 -3.99 -3.97
CA LEU A 16 -9.19 -4.10 -2.54
C LEU A 16 -10.18 -3.01 -2.12
N LYS A 17 -11.48 -3.33 -2.22
CA LYS A 17 -12.58 -2.38 -2.15
C LYS A 17 -12.58 -1.53 -0.87
N LYS A 18 -12.06 -2.06 0.23
CA LYS A 18 -12.05 -1.35 1.52
C LYS A 18 -10.69 -0.77 1.89
N VAL A 19 -9.65 -1.05 1.09
CA VAL A 19 -8.32 -0.48 1.28
C VAL A 19 -8.25 0.89 0.64
N GLN A 20 -7.91 1.89 1.44
CA GLN A 20 -7.62 3.24 0.99
C GLN A 20 -6.14 3.53 1.16
N ALA A 21 -5.52 4.07 0.11
CA ALA A 21 -4.13 4.49 0.12
C ALA A 21 -4.04 6.01 -0.11
N ALA A 22 -3.34 6.70 0.78
CA ALA A 22 -3.12 8.15 0.73
C ALA A 22 -1.63 8.47 0.82
N ILE A 23 -1.15 9.39 -0.02
CA ILE A 23 0.24 9.85 0.01
C ILE A 23 0.35 10.97 1.05
N GLN A 24 1.17 10.78 2.07
CA GLN A 24 1.50 11.75 3.10
C GLN A 24 2.96 12.14 2.95
N ALA A 25 3.22 13.22 2.21
CA ALA A 25 4.56 13.71 1.87
C ALA A 25 5.44 12.61 1.22
N ASP A 26 6.31 11.98 1.99
CA ASP A 26 7.24 10.92 1.60
C ASP A 26 6.74 9.50 1.91
N GLN A 27 5.62 9.35 2.62
CA GLN A 27 5.08 8.06 3.04
C GLN A 27 3.71 7.78 2.39
N VAL A 28 3.36 6.50 2.26
CA VAL A 28 2.03 6.07 1.83
C VAL A 28 1.31 5.45 3.03
N ARG A 29 0.21 6.07 3.45
CA ARG A 29 -0.67 5.54 4.49
C ARG A 29 -1.71 4.63 3.84
N VAL A 30 -1.77 3.40 4.31
CA VAL A 30 -2.78 2.41 3.90
C VAL A 30 -3.72 2.15 5.08
N THR A 31 -5.03 2.29 4.84
CA THR A 31 -6.07 2.12 5.85
C THR A 31 -7.13 1.16 5.32
N SER A 32 -7.60 0.23 6.15
CA SER A 32 -8.73 -0.64 5.82
C SER A 32 -9.44 -1.08 7.10
N PRO A 33 -10.78 -1.27 7.06
CA PRO A 33 -11.54 -1.86 8.15
C PRO A 33 -11.30 -3.38 8.31
N SER A 34 -10.68 -4.03 7.32
CA SER A 34 -10.38 -5.46 7.36
C SER A 34 -8.88 -5.71 7.52
N LYS A 35 -8.51 -6.43 8.58
CA LYS A 35 -7.12 -6.86 8.81
C LYS A 35 -6.62 -7.77 7.68
N ASP A 36 -7.48 -8.64 7.15
CA ASP A 36 -7.10 -9.58 6.09
C ASP A 36 -6.74 -8.83 4.81
N GLU A 37 -7.51 -7.80 4.45
CA GLU A 37 -7.21 -6.95 3.29
C GLU A 37 -5.90 -6.14 3.49
N LEU A 38 -5.60 -5.72 4.73
CA LEU A 38 -4.31 -5.07 5.02
C LEU A 38 -3.14 -6.02 4.83
N GLN A 39 -3.27 -7.27 5.29
CA GLN A 39 -2.22 -8.28 5.12
C GLN A 39 -2.05 -8.64 3.63
N GLU A 40 -3.16 -8.78 2.89
CA GLU A 40 -3.12 -9.03 1.44
C GLU A 40 -2.45 -7.88 0.67
N ALA A 41 -2.76 -6.64 1.02
CA ALA A 41 -2.10 -5.46 0.43
C ALA A 41 -0.59 -5.47 0.69
N ILE A 42 -0.16 -5.77 1.92
CA ILE A 42 1.28 -5.85 2.26
C ILE A 42 1.97 -6.98 1.49
N GLY A 43 1.32 -8.15 1.37
CA GLY A 43 1.84 -9.26 0.59
C GLY A 43 2.04 -8.88 -0.87
N ALA A 44 1.00 -8.32 -1.50
CA ALA A 44 1.05 -7.88 -2.89
C ALA A 44 2.12 -6.79 -3.13
N LEU A 45 2.30 -5.87 -2.18
CA LEU A 45 3.32 -4.84 -2.26
C LEU A 45 4.74 -5.39 -2.10
N ARG A 46 4.93 -6.48 -1.34
CA ARG A 46 6.23 -7.15 -1.22
C ARG A 46 6.59 -7.98 -2.45
N GLU A 47 5.60 -8.53 -3.13
CA GLU A 47 5.79 -9.33 -4.34
C GLU A 47 6.15 -8.47 -5.56
N HIS A 48 5.72 -7.21 -5.58
CA HIS A 48 6.01 -6.30 -6.67
C HIS A 48 7.26 -5.46 -6.39
N ASP A 49 8.18 -5.43 -7.36
CA ASP A 49 9.38 -4.58 -7.28
C ASP A 49 9.08 -3.17 -7.77
N PHE A 50 9.11 -2.21 -6.84
CA PHE A 50 8.94 -0.78 -7.11
C PHE A 50 10.30 -0.04 -7.22
N GLY A 51 11.42 -0.78 -7.26
CA GLY A 51 12.76 -0.20 -7.29
C GLY A 51 13.18 0.51 -6.01
N VAL A 52 12.41 0.34 -4.92
CA VAL A 52 12.65 0.93 -3.60
C VAL A 52 12.45 -0.10 -2.50
N ALA A 53 13.25 -0.02 -1.44
CA ALA A 53 13.06 -0.84 -0.26
C ALA A 53 11.79 -0.41 0.49
N LEU A 54 10.74 -1.22 0.42
CA LEU A 54 9.49 -0.95 1.15
C LEU A 54 9.64 -1.28 2.63
N GLN A 55 9.26 -0.33 3.48
CA GLN A 55 9.11 -0.54 4.92
C GLN A 55 7.65 -0.40 5.31
N PHE A 56 7.15 -1.39 6.04
CA PHE A 56 5.79 -1.41 6.57
C PHE A 56 5.86 -1.27 8.09
N GLY A 57 5.26 -0.21 8.62
CA GLY A 57 5.26 0.10 10.05
C GLY A 57 4.01 0.87 10.46
N ASN A 58 3.93 1.22 11.75
CA ASN A 58 2.78 1.94 12.33
C ASN A 58 1.43 1.22 12.08
N TYR A 59 1.39 -0.07 12.39
CA TYR A 59 0.16 -0.86 12.39
C TYR A 59 -0.79 -0.33 13.47
N ARG A 60 -1.98 0.12 13.07
CA ARG A 60 -3.03 0.65 13.94
C ARG A 60 -4.36 0.01 13.58
#